data_AF-T1H6H3-F1
#
_entry.id   AF-T1H6H3-F1
#
_cell.length_a   1.000
_cell.length_b   1.000
_cell.length_c   1.000
_cell.angle_alpha   90.00
_cell.angle_beta   90.00
_cell.angle_gamma   90.00
#
_symmetry.space_group_name_H-M   'P 1'
#
loop_
_entity.id
_entity.type
_entity.pdbx_description
1 polymer ?
#
loop_
_entity_poly.entity_id
_entity_poly.type
_entity_poly.pdbx_seq_one_letter_code
_entity_poly.pdbx_strand_id
1 'polypeptide(L)'
;KAANTERYIKPANSLKCHGLLYAKAPFTEYKRDLRNQHENHVILNIERTRRKEHGHFYIGELCVYVYKTQTRKCAPQHPERNTKLRAVYGKATRFHGCVRAHFIFQDH
;
A
#
# COMPACT_ATOMS: atom_id res chain seq x y z
N LYS A 1 -43.14 -8.26 -30.14
CA LYS A 1 -42.82 -8.54 -28.71
C LYS A 1 -41.30 -8.43 -28.56
N ALA A 2 -40.81 -7.31 -28.01
CA ALA A 2 -39.36 -7.12 -27.82
C ALA A 2 -38.89 -8.01 -26.67
N ALA A 3 -37.90 -8.87 -26.92
CA ALA A 3 -37.30 -9.72 -25.90
C ALA A 3 -36.44 -8.84 -24.98
N ASN A 4 -36.83 -8.76 -23.71
CA ASN A 4 -36.09 -8.06 -22.68
C ASN A 4 -34.78 -8.85 -22.41
N THR A 5 -33.65 -8.34 -22.90
CA THR A 5 -32.34 -8.91 -22.59
C THR A 5 -31.89 -8.39 -21.24
N GLU A 6 -32.40 -9.02 -20.18
CA GLU A 6 -31.92 -8.78 -18.82
C GLU A 6 -30.42 -9.09 -18.76
N ARG A 7 -29.61 -8.04 -18.62
CA ARG A 7 -28.16 -8.16 -18.41
C ARG A 7 -27.95 -8.84 -17.06
N TYR A 8 -27.39 -10.05 -17.07
CA TYR A 8 -26.96 -10.72 -15.85
C TYR A 8 -25.89 -9.88 -15.13
N ILE A 9 -26.27 -9.25 -14.02
CA ILE A 9 -25.35 -8.60 -13.10
C ILE A 9 -24.73 -9.73 -12.26
N LYS A 10 -23.43 -10.00 -12.46
CA LYS A 10 -22.71 -10.98 -11.63
C LYS A 10 -22.84 -10.55 -10.16
N PRO A 11 -23.37 -11.40 -9.26
CA PRO A 11 -23.39 -11.07 -7.84
C PRO A 11 -21.95 -10.87 -7.37
N ALA A 12 -21.70 -9.79 -6.64
CA ALA A 12 -20.39 -9.54 -6.06
C ALA A 12 -20.07 -10.73 -5.13
N ASN A 13 -19.08 -11.53 -5.53
CA ASN A 13 -18.61 -12.66 -4.74
C ASN A 13 -18.34 -12.18 -3.30
N SER A 14 -19.11 -12.69 -2.34
CA SER A 14 -18.78 -12.56 -0.91
C SER A 14 -17.58 -13.45 -0.63
N LEU A 15 -16.39 -12.99 -1.04
CA LEU A 15 -15.14 -13.62 -0.68
C LEU A 15 -15.13 -13.74 0.84
N LYS A 16 -14.88 -14.94 1.38
CA LYS A 16 -14.63 -15.13 2.82
C LYS A 16 -13.60 -14.09 3.24
N CYS A 17 -14.06 -13.08 3.95
CA CYS A 17 -13.23 -12.00 4.45
C CYS A 17 -12.39 -12.55 5.61
N HIS A 18 -11.31 -13.27 5.30
CA HIS A 18 -10.16 -13.21 6.19
C HIS A 18 -9.84 -11.72 6.28
N GLY A 19 -10.17 -11.11 7.42
CA GLY A 19 -10.16 -9.65 7.56
C GLY A 19 -8.85 -9.07 7.03
N LEU A 20 -8.95 -8.05 6.18
CA LEU A 20 -7.78 -7.34 5.68
C LEU A 20 -7.06 -6.73 6.89
N LEU A 21 -5.95 -7.32 7.32
CA LEU A 21 -5.11 -6.82 8.43
C LEU A 21 -4.22 -5.64 7.97
N TYR A 22 -4.64 -4.88 6.96
CA TYR A 22 -3.88 -3.74 6.48
C TYR A 22 -4.80 -2.55 6.20
N ALA A 23 -4.29 -1.36 6.50
CA ALA A 23 -4.92 -0.13 6.06
C ALA A 23 -4.43 0.18 4.65
N LYS A 24 -5.36 0.32 3.71
CA LYS A 24 -5.01 0.72 2.35
C LYS A 24 -4.56 2.17 2.35
N ALA A 25 -3.41 2.43 1.73
CA ALA A 25 -2.83 3.75 1.61
C ALA A 25 -2.25 3.93 0.20
N PRO A 26 -2.70 4.92 -0.59
CA PRO A 26 -2.01 5.33 -1.80
C PRO A 26 -0.69 6.01 -1.45
N PHE A 27 0.35 5.63 -2.19
CA PHE A 27 1.59 6.39 -2.25
C PHE A 27 1.32 7.70 -2.99
N THR A 28 1.46 8.84 -2.33
CA THR A 28 1.11 10.14 -2.92
C THR A 28 2.33 10.78 -3.57
N GLU A 29 3.33 11.11 -2.75
CA GLU A 29 4.56 11.75 -3.19
C GLU A 29 5.67 11.52 -2.16
N TYR A 30 6.90 11.89 -2.52
CA TYR A 30 7.98 12.03 -1.55
C TYR A 30 7.84 13.35 -0.79
N LYS A 31 8.38 13.40 0.43
CA LYS A 31 8.51 14.65 1.16
C LYS A 31 9.33 15.60 0.29
N ARG A 32 8.81 16.80 0.03
CA ARG A 32 9.49 17.81 -0.75
C ARG A 32 9.34 19.20 -0.15
N ASP A 33 10.31 20.03 -0.44
CA ASP A 33 10.30 21.47 -0.28
C ASP A 33 9.96 22.11 -1.65
N LEU A 34 9.99 23.44 -1.76
CA LEU A 34 9.63 24.14 -3.00
C LEU A 34 10.43 23.68 -4.22
N ARG A 35 11.72 23.34 -4.02
CA ARG A 35 12.66 22.95 -5.08
C ARG A 35 13.30 21.59 -4.88
N ASN A 36 13.35 21.10 -3.65
CA ASN A 36 14.10 19.90 -3.29
C ASN A 36 13.17 18.76 -2.88
N GLN A 37 13.47 17.55 -3.34
CA GLN A 37 12.76 16.35 -2.94
C GLN A 37 13.63 15.48 -2.02
N HIS A 38 13.03 14.92 -0.97
CA HIS A 38 13.69 14.06 0.00
C HIS A 38 13.12 12.64 -0.13
N GLU A 39 13.84 11.79 -0.84
CA GLU A 39 13.38 10.44 -1.23
C GLU A 39 13.26 9.47 -0.05
N ASN A 40 13.98 9.72 1.04
CA ASN A 40 13.96 8.88 2.25
C ASN A 40 12.59 8.90 2.96
N HIS A 41 11.79 9.94 2.73
CA HIS A 41 10.50 10.11 3.39
C HIS A 41 9.37 10.20 2.38
N VAL A 42 8.32 9.43 2.61
CA VAL A 42 7.16 9.32 1.73
C VAL A 42 5.93 9.87 2.45
N ILE A 43 5.03 10.48 1.69
CA ILE A 43 3.70 10.88 2.14
C ILE A 43 2.68 9.80 1.73
N LEU A 44 2.03 9.20 2.72
CA LEU A 44 1.00 8.16 2.56
C LEU A 44 -0.37 8.70 2.99
N ASN A 45 -1.36 8.54 2.11
CA ASN A 45 -2.73 8.96 2.38
C ASN A 45 -3.60 7.77 2.83
N ILE A 46 -3.48 7.37 4.09
CA ILE A 46 -4.23 6.21 4.60
C ILE A 46 -5.75 6.45 4.43
N GLU A 47 -6.44 5.49 3.83
CA GLU A 47 -7.87 5.60 3.59
C GLU A 47 -8.61 5.93 4.89
N ARG A 48 -9.59 6.84 4.79
CA ARG A 48 -10.43 7.31 5.90
C ARG A 48 -9.68 8.07 7.02
N THR A 49 -8.42 8.43 6.83
CA THR A 49 -7.65 9.21 7.81
C THR A 49 -7.65 10.69 7.44
N ARG A 50 -8.72 11.41 7.81
CA ARG A 50 -8.84 12.86 7.53
C ARG A 50 -8.37 13.75 8.67
N ARG A 51 -8.45 13.25 9.90
CA ARG A 51 -8.09 14.00 11.12
C ARG A 51 -6.75 13.52 11.66
N LYS A 52 -6.05 14.43 12.34
CA LYS A 52 -4.78 14.17 13.01
C LYS A 52 -4.90 13.01 14.01
N GLU A 53 -5.96 12.98 14.81
CA GLU A 53 -6.26 11.93 15.79
C GLU A 53 -6.22 10.52 15.19
N HIS A 54 -6.86 10.33 14.04
CA HIS A 54 -6.86 9.04 13.33
C HIS A 54 -5.49 8.71 12.74
N GLY A 55 -4.72 9.72 12.33
CA GLY A 55 -3.38 9.51 11.79
C GLY A 55 -2.37 9.08 12.83
N HIS A 56 -2.54 9.49 14.09
CA HIS A 56 -1.68 9.10 15.19
C HIS A 56 -1.75 7.60 15.52
N PHE A 57 -2.89 6.96 15.25
CA PHE A 57 -3.05 5.51 15.43
C PHE A 57 -2.05 4.69 14.61
N TYR A 58 -1.70 5.15 13.40
CA TYR A 58 -0.82 4.42 12.49
C TYR A 58 0.67 4.73 12.67
N ILE A 59 1.04 5.59 13.62
CA ILE A 59 2.45 5.91 13.86
C ILE A 59 3.15 4.71 14.50
N GLY A 60 4.30 4.31 13.97
CA GLY A 60 5.07 3.15 14.42
C GLY A 60 4.73 1.85 13.70
N GLU A 61 3.61 1.79 12.98
CA GLU A 61 3.19 0.62 12.22
C GLU A 61 4.12 0.32 11.03
N LEU A 62 4.22 -0.97 10.70
CA LEU A 62 4.97 -1.45 9.54
C LEU A 62 4.19 -1.15 8.26
N CYS A 63 4.88 -0.50 7.32
CA CYS A 63 4.35 -0.19 6.00
C CYS A 63 5.05 -1.07 4.96
N VAL A 64 4.28 -1.60 4.02
CA VAL A 64 4.82 -2.45 2.94
C VAL A 64 4.32 -1.93 1.61
N TYR A 65 5.26 -1.67 0.69
CA TYR A 65 4.95 -1.37 -0.69
C TYR A 65 5.21 -2.60 -1.55
N VAL A 66 4.13 -3.21 -2.05
CA VAL A 66 4.20 -4.42 -2.89
C VAL A 66 4.10 -4.04 -4.36
N TYR A 67 5.05 -4.51 -5.17
CA TYR A 67 5.11 -4.25 -6.61
C TYR A 67 5.42 -5.51 -7.41
N LYS A 68 5.10 -5.48 -8.71
CA LYS A 68 5.35 -6.57 -9.65
C LYS A 68 6.58 -6.24 -10.51
N THR A 69 7.47 -7.21 -10.67
CA THR A 69 8.61 -7.16 -11.59
C THR A 69 8.51 -8.24 -12.66
N GLN A 70 9.25 -8.08 -13.77
CA GLN A 70 9.27 -9.09 -14.84
C GLN A 70 10.07 -10.33 -14.43
N THR A 71 11.24 -10.11 -13.81
CA THR A 71 12.14 -11.14 -13.32
C THR A 71 11.58 -11.80 -12.06
N ARG A 72 11.74 -13.13 -11.97
CA ARG A 72 11.44 -13.88 -10.76
C ARG A 72 12.69 -13.90 -9.87
N LYS A 73 12.54 -13.50 -8.60
CA LYS A 73 13.57 -13.66 -7.57
C LYS A 73 12.98 -14.45 -6.39
N CYS A 74 13.84 -15.16 -5.68
CA CYS A 74 13.48 -15.85 -4.45
C CYS A 74 13.18 -14.81 -3.36
N ALA A 75 12.12 -15.04 -2.57
CA ALA A 75 11.91 -14.25 -1.36
C ALA A 75 12.91 -14.70 -0.26
N PRO A 76 13.45 -13.81 0.58
CA PRO A 76 14.43 -14.16 1.60
C PRO A 76 13.97 -15.27 2.55
N GLN A 77 12.67 -15.28 2.88
CA GLN A 77 12.08 -16.23 3.82
C GLN A 77 11.65 -17.55 3.16
N HIS A 78 11.51 -17.59 1.83
CA HIS A 78 11.08 -18.79 1.11
C HIS A 78 11.93 -18.97 -0.16
N PRO A 79 13.16 -19.51 -0.02
CA PRO A 79 14.11 -19.62 -1.13
C PRO A 79 13.58 -20.50 -2.27
N GLU A 80 12.70 -21.47 -1.98
CA GLU A 80 12.14 -22.37 -2.99
C GLU A 80 11.07 -21.69 -3.88
N ARG A 81 10.51 -20.55 -3.48
CA ARG A 81 9.42 -19.88 -4.20
C ARG A 81 9.95 -18.68 -4.96
N ASN A 82 9.91 -18.79 -6.28
CA ASN A 82 10.34 -17.75 -7.19
C ASN A 82 9.13 -16.89 -7.59
N THR A 83 9.01 -15.72 -6.99
CA THR A 83 7.89 -14.81 -7.25
C THR A 83 8.31 -13.60 -8.08
N LYS A 84 7.37 -13.08 -8.86
CA LYS A 84 7.49 -11.78 -9.53
C LYS A 84 7.17 -10.60 -8.61
N LEU A 85 6.66 -10.88 -7.42
CA LEU A 85 6.30 -9.87 -6.43
C LEU A 85 7.52 -9.52 -5.58
N ARG A 86 7.64 -8.24 -5.28
CA ARG A 86 8.63 -7.70 -4.35
C ARG A 86 7.94 -6.77 -3.36
N ALA A 87 8.51 -6.69 -2.18
CA ALA A 87 8.02 -5.87 -1.10
C ALA A 87 9.15 -4.96 -0.62
N VAL A 88 8.87 -3.67 -0.51
CA VAL A 88 9.74 -2.73 0.22
C VAL A 88 9.12 -2.49 1.58
N TYR A 89 9.90 -2.69 2.63
CA TYR A 89 9.46 -2.50 4.01
C TYR A 89 9.83 -1.11 4.50
N GLY A 90 8.97 -0.56 5.35
CA GLY A 90 9.14 0.73 5.96
C GLY A 90 8.37 0.84 7.27
N LYS A 91 8.50 2.01 7.91
CA LYS A 91 7.77 2.34 9.14
C LYS A 91 7.11 3.70 9.01
N ALA A 92 5.89 3.81 9.51
CA ALA A 92 5.22 5.09 9.68
C ALA A 92 5.88 5.85 10.84
N THR A 93 6.22 7.12 10.61
CA THR A 93 7.05 7.93 11.53
C THR A 93 6.25 9.01 12.23
N ARG A 94 5.51 9.85 11.49
CA ARG A 94 4.77 10.98 12.06
C ARG A 94 3.62 11.44 11.17
N PHE A 95 2.64 12.12 11.75
CA PHE A 95 1.56 12.77 11.02
C PHE A 95 1.90 14.22 10.64
N HIS A 96 1.69 14.59 9.37
CA HIS A 96 1.87 15.94 8.85
C HIS A 96 0.84 16.23 7.74
N GLY A 97 -0.44 16.32 8.10
CA GLY A 97 -1.57 16.37 7.16
C GLY A 97 -1.90 15.00 6.56
N CYS A 98 -0.86 14.26 6.19
CA CYS A 98 -0.87 12.83 5.85
C CYS A 98 0.23 12.11 6.65
N VAL A 99 0.21 10.78 6.68
CA VAL A 99 1.21 10.00 7.42
C VAL A 99 2.52 9.99 6.64
N ARG A 100 3.63 10.27 7.31
CA ARG A 100 4.97 10.12 6.74
C ARG A 100 5.52 8.75 7.05
N ALA A 101 6.06 8.08 6.06
CA ALA A 101 6.77 6.81 6.23
C ALA A 101 8.22 6.90 5.78
N HIS A 102 9.07 6.09 6.41
CA HIS A 102 10.46 5.89 5.99
C HIS A 102 10.58 4.46 5.47
N PHE A 103 10.96 4.32 4.20
CA PHE A 103 11.17 3.03 3.55
C PHE A 103 12.66 2.73 3.47
N ILE A 104 13.02 1.48 3.75
CA ILE A 104 14.38 1.00 3.59
C ILE A 104 14.41 0.27 2.25
N PHE A 105 14.90 0.95 1.23
CA PHE A 105 15.17 0.34 -0.07
C PHE A 105 16.47 -0.46 0.08
N GLN A 106 16.36 -1.76 0.34
CA GLN A 106 17.49 -2.65 0.12
C GLN A 106 17.57 -2.93 -1.37
N ASP A 107 18.66 -2.50 -1.99
CA ASP A 107 18.99 -2.86 -3.36
C ASP A 107 19.15 -4.39 -3.43
N HIS A 108 18.15 -5.08 -3.99
CA HIS A 108 18.09 -6.54 -4.15
C HIS A 108 18.20 -6.98 -5.60
#